data_AF-A0A6V7J8H1-F1
#
_entry.id   AF-A0A6V7J8H1-F1
#
_cell.length_a   1.000
_cell.length_b   1.000
_cell.length_c   1.000
_cell.angle_alpha   90.00
_cell.angle_beta   90.00
_cell.angle_gamma   90.00
#
_symmetry.space_group_name_H-M   'P 1'
#
loop_
_entity.id
_entity.type
_entity.pdbx_description
1 polymer ?
#
loop_
_entity_poly.entity_id
_entity_poly.type
_entity_poly.pdbx_seq_one_letter_code
_entity_poly.pdbx_strand_id
1 'polypeptide(L)'
;AKWKNRRKIVTPSFHFNILNQFLEVFESQAGQMVDFVKSSEDEVVDVIPLYTKFTLNTICETAMGTQLEDDGEGEEEFRLAIHEMGKLVFY
;
A
#
# COMPACT_ATOMS: atom_id res chain seq x y z
N ALA A 1 15.48 -10.28 24.08
CA ALA A 1 14.20 -9.94 24.76
C ALA A 1 13.37 -8.87 24.01
N LYS A 2 13.94 -7.70 23.66
CA LYS A 2 13.22 -6.56 23.04
C LYS A 2 12.42 -6.89 21.77
N TRP A 3 13.03 -7.57 20.79
CA TRP A 3 12.34 -7.98 19.55
C TRP A 3 11.14 -8.90 19.82
N LYS A 4 11.32 -9.92 20.67
CA LYS A 4 10.28 -10.89 21.03
C LYS A 4 9.06 -10.20 21.64
N ASN A 5 9.29 -9.23 22.53
CA ASN A 5 8.19 -8.45 23.13
C ASN A 5 7.46 -7.59 22.10
N ARG A 6 8.17 -6.92 21.19
CA ARG A 6 7.54 -6.10 20.13
C ARG A 6 6.74 -6.95 19.15
N ARG A 7 7.30 -8.07 18.68
CA ARG A 7 6.58 -9.05 17.84
C ARG A 7 5.31 -9.54 18.51
N LYS A 8 5.35 -9.84 19.83
CA LYS A 8 4.16 -10.27 20.57
C LYS A 8 3.03 -9.24 20.55
N ILE A 9 3.35 -7.94 20.51
CA ILE A 9 2.36 -6.85 20.44
C ILE A 9 1.78 -6.70 19.03
N VAL A 10 2.60 -6.83 17.98
CA VAL A 10 2.17 -6.57 16.59
C VAL A 10 1.47 -7.76 15.94
N THR A 11 1.88 -9.00 16.23
CA THR A 11 1.31 -10.20 15.58
C THR A 11 -0.22 -10.30 15.63
N PRO A 12 -0.92 -9.96 16.73
CA PRO A 12 -2.38 -10.00 16.78
C PRO A 12 -3.08 -9.13 15.73
N SER A 13 -2.47 -8.00 15.31
CA SER A 13 -3.02 -7.10 14.29
C SER A 13 -3.10 -7.71 12.88
N PHE A 14 -2.44 -8.86 12.67
CA PHE A 14 -2.46 -9.60 11.41
C PHE A 14 -3.08 -11.00 11.59
N HIS A 15 -3.95 -11.17 12.59
CA HIS A 15 -4.73 -12.39 12.75
C HIS A 15 -5.81 -12.50 11.66
N PHE A 16 -6.16 -13.72 11.22
CA PHE A 16 -7.07 -13.95 10.09
C PHE A 16 -8.40 -13.19 10.16
N ASN A 17 -9.00 -13.06 11.35
CA ASN A 17 -10.23 -12.28 11.51
C ASN A 17 -10.09 -10.80 11.14
N ILE A 18 -8.90 -10.23 11.34
CA ILE A 18 -8.57 -8.86 10.95
C ILE A 18 -8.22 -8.82 9.46
N LEU A 19 -7.45 -9.81 8.96
CA LEU A 19 -7.12 -9.90 7.54
C LEU A 19 -8.37 -9.98 6.65
N ASN A 20 -9.44 -10.63 7.12
CA ASN A 20 -10.72 -10.65 6.40
C ASN A 20 -11.34 -9.24 6.23
N GLN A 21 -11.07 -8.32 7.16
CA GLN A 21 -11.52 -6.92 7.04
C GLN A 21 -10.71 -6.15 5.98
N PHE A 22 -9.47 -6.57 5.71
CA PHE A 22 -8.62 -5.96 4.69
C PHE A 22 -9.10 -6.27 3.26
N LEU A 23 -9.93 -7.30 3.08
CA LEU A 23 -10.46 -7.67 1.76
C LEU A 23 -11.27 -6.54 1.11
N GLU A 24 -12.03 -5.78 1.90
CA GLU A 24 -12.80 -4.63 1.41
C GLU A 24 -11.88 -3.54 0.84
N VAL A 25 -10.78 -3.27 1.54
CA VAL A 25 -9.75 -2.32 1.07
C VAL A 25 -9.06 -2.86 -0.18
N PHE A 26 -8.70 -4.14 -0.22
CA PHE A 26 -8.08 -4.74 -1.40
C PHE A 26 -8.99 -4.67 -2.62
N GLU A 27 -10.29 -4.95 -2.45
CA GLU A 27 -11.28 -4.86 -3.52
C GLU A 27 -11.38 -3.42 -4.05
N SER A 28 -11.51 -2.44 -3.15
CA SER A 28 -11.58 -1.01 -3.52
C SER A 28 -10.34 -0.54 -4.29
N GLN A 29 -9.14 -0.79 -3.74
CA GLN A 29 -7.88 -0.37 -4.36
C GLN A 29 -7.62 -1.14 -5.69
N ALA A 30 -8.03 -2.41 -5.78
CA ALA A 30 -7.91 -3.18 -7.02
C ALA A 30 -8.89 -2.68 -8.08
N GLY A 31 -10.10 -2.25 -7.69
CA GLY A 31 -11.06 -1.61 -8.59
C GLY A 31 -10.47 -0.36 -9.25
N GLN A 32 -9.86 0.53 -8.46
CA GLN A 32 -9.19 1.73 -8.98
C GLN A 32 -8.04 1.38 -9.95
N MET A 33 -7.25 0.36 -9.62
CA MET A 33 -6.18 -0.13 -10.50
C MET A 33 -6.74 -0.64 -11.83
N VAL A 34 -7.84 -1.41 -11.80
CA VAL A 34 -8.50 -1.93 -13.00
C VAL A 34 -9.08 -0.80 -13.85
N ASP A 35 -9.70 0.20 -13.22
CA ASP A 35 -10.30 1.33 -13.93
C ASP A 35 -9.23 2.20 -14.62
N PHE A 36 -8.08 2.41 -13.99
CA PHE A 36 -6.92 3.06 -14.60
C PHE A 36 -6.40 2.29 -15.84
N VAL A 37 -6.28 0.97 -15.73
CA VAL A 37 -5.84 0.14 -16.86
C VAL A 37 -6.85 0.19 -18.01
N LYS A 38 -8.15 0.15 -17.71
CA LYS A 38 -9.21 0.29 -18.73
C LYS A 38 -9.19 1.65 -19.41
N SER A 39 -8.87 2.73 -18.69
CA SER A 39 -8.78 4.07 -19.28
C SER A 39 -7.51 4.31 -20.10
N SER A 40 -6.59 3.34 -20.12
CA SER A 40 -5.32 3.46 -20.86
C SER A 40 -5.45 3.04 -22.35
N GLU A 41 -6.67 2.77 -22.86
CA GLU A 41 -6.98 2.56 -24.30
C GLU A 41 -5.96 1.72 -25.10
N ASP A 42 -5.56 0.54 -24.57
CA ASP A 42 -4.57 -0.39 -25.15
C ASP A 42 -3.11 0.12 -25.22
N GLU A 43 -2.77 1.19 -24.50
CA GLU A 43 -1.39 1.63 -24.32
C GLU A 43 -0.59 0.69 -23.42
N VAL A 44 0.73 0.67 -23.63
CA VAL A 44 1.66 -0.05 -22.75
C VAL A 44 1.72 0.68 -21.41
N VAL A 45 1.16 0.05 -20.38
CA VAL A 45 1.19 0.58 -19.01
C VAL A 45 2.46 0.10 -18.29
N ASP A 46 3.21 1.04 -17.71
CA ASP A 46 4.24 0.69 -16.72
C ASP A 46 3.57 0.22 -15.43
N VAL A 47 3.78 -1.04 -15.09
CA VAL A 47 3.18 -1.69 -13.92
C VAL A 47 3.84 -1.27 -12.61
N ILE A 48 5.07 -0.74 -12.62
CA ILE A 48 5.81 -0.42 -11.39
C ILE A 48 5.14 0.72 -10.61
N PRO A 49 4.82 1.89 -11.22
CA PRO A 49 4.09 2.95 -10.52
C PRO A 49 2.71 2.49 -10.06
N LEU A 50 2.02 1.69 -10.90
CA LEU A 50 0.70 1.17 -10.61
C LEU A 50 0.67 0.29 -9.36
N TYR A 51 1.56 -0.71 -9.29
CA TYR A 51 1.67 -1.57 -8.10
C TYR A 51 2.22 -0.83 -6.89
N THR A 52 3.14 0.12 -7.08
CA THR A 52 3.65 0.95 -5.98
C THR A 52 2.51 1.76 -5.36
N LYS A 53 1.66 2.38 -6.18
CA LYS A 53 0.47 3.10 -5.71
C LYS A 53 -0.49 2.18 -4.98
N PHE A 54 -0.90 1.09 -5.62
CA PHE A 54 -1.81 0.10 -5.04
C PHE A 54 -1.32 -0.44 -3.69
N THR A 55 -0.06 -0.86 -3.60
CA THR A 55 0.50 -1.47 -2.39
C THR A 55 0.63 -0.48 -1.25
N LEU A 56 1.06 0.77 -1.52
CA LEU A 56 1.17 1.81 -0.51
C LEU A 56 -0.19 2.24 0.03
N ASN A 57 -1.17 2.49 -0.84
CA ASN A 57 -2.52 2.85 -0.42
C ASN A 57 -3.15 1.74 0.43
N THR A 58 -3.00 0.52 -0.03
CA THR A 58 -3.50 -0.67 0.65
C THR A 58 -2.90 -0.84 2.06
N ILE A 59 -1.58 -0.74 2.24
CA ILE A 59 -0.96 -0.93 3.55
C ILE A 59 -1.27 0.22 4.52
N CYS A 60 -1.37 1.45 4.00
CA CYS A 60 -1.74 2.62 4.79
C CYS A 60 -3.19 2.50 5.29
N GLU A 61 -4.12 2.11 4.43
CA GLU A 61 -5.53 2.02 4.78
C GLU A 61 -5.82 0.81 5.69
N THR A 62 -5.18 -0.34 5.44
CA THR A 62 -5.37 -1.55 6.25
C THR A 62 -4.63 -1.51 7.59
N ALA A 63 -3.30 -1.36 7.56
CA ALA A 63 -2.47 -1.53 8.75
C ALA A 63 -2.24 -0.23 9.52
N MET A 64 -2.29 0.92 8.84
CA MET A 64 -2.10 2.23 9.48
C MET A 64 -3.42 2.97 9.76
N GLY A 65 -4.54 2.50 9.18
CA GLY A 65 -5.86 3.11 9.36
C GLY A 65 -5.98 4.52 8.77
N THR A 66 -5.15 4.84 7.76
CA THR A 66 -5.16 6.14 7.08
C THR A 66 -5.34 5.94 5.59
N GLN A 67 -6.26 6.69 5.00
CA GLN A 67 -6.37 6.80 3.55
C GLN A 67 -5.30 7.78 3.06
N LEU A 68 -4.64 7.42 1.97
CA LEU A 68 -3.79 8.35 1.23
C LEU A 68 -4.70 8.99 0.17
N GLU A 69 -5.02 10.26 0.35
CA GLU A 69 -5.78 11.05 -0.63
C GLU A 69 -4.83 11.48 -1.75
N ASP A 70 -5.25 11.27 -3.00
CA ASP A 70 -4.44 11.47 -4.22
C ASP A 70 -3.97 12.92 -4.47
N ASP A 71 -4.41 13.90 -3.67
CA ASP A 71 -4.14 15.33 -3.81
C ASP A 71 -3.40 15.97 -2.62
N GLY A 72 -2.96 15.16 -1.63
CA GLY A 72 -2.24 15.65 -0.46
C GLY A 72 -0.73 15.77 -0.68
N GLU A 73 -0.14 16.95 -0.41
CA GLU A 73 1.33 17.15 -0.45
C GLU A 73 2.11 16.11 0.37
N GLY A 74 1.54 15.64 1.49
CA GLY A 74 2.16 14.64 2.36
C GLY A 74 2.18 13.21 1.78
N GLU A 75 1.28 12.86 0.85
CA GLU A 75 1.31 11.55 0.20
C GLU A 75 2.50 11.46 -0.75
N GLU A 76 2.69 12.48 -1.59
CA GLU A 76 3.79 12.49 -2.56
C GLU A 76 5.14 12.47 -1.85
N GLU A 77 5.29 13.23 -0.76
CA GLU A 77 6.48 13.16 0.09
C GLU A 77 6.70 11.75 0.65
N PHE A 78 5.64 11.09 1.14
CA PHE A 78 5.73 9.74 1.67
C PHE A 78 6.12 8.72 0.59
N ARG A 79 5.52 8.79 -0.61
CA ARG A 79 5.85 7.93 -1.75
C ARG A 79 7.30 8.09 -2.16
N LEU A 80 7.76 9.33 -2.31
CA LEU A 80 9.13 9.64 -2.67
C LEU A 80 10.11 9.12 -1.61
N ALA A 81 9.81 9.31 -0.32
CA ALA A 81 10.64 8.82 0.78
C ALA A 81 10.77 7.28 0.76
N ILE A 82 9.67 6.56 0.52
CA ILE A 82 9.70 5.09 0.40
C ILE A 82 10.48 4.65 -0.85
N HIS A 83 10.32 5.35 -1.97
CA HIS A 83 11.05 5.05 -3.19
C HIS A 83 12.57 5.23 -3.01
N GLU A 84 13.00 6.34 -2.39
CA GLU A 84 14.41 6.58 -2.06
C GLU A 84 14.95 5.53 -1.05
N MET A 85 14.16 5.16 -0.04
CA MET A 85 14.54 4.07 0.87
C MET A 85 14.71 2.74 0.12
N GLY A 86 13.82 2.44 -0.84
CA GLY A 86 13.91 1.24 -1.67
C GLY A 86 15.22 1.18 -2.46
N LYS A 87 15.66 2.30 -3.03
CA LYS A 87 16.97 2.42 -3.70
C LYS A 87 18.13 2.11 -2.75
N LEU A 88 18.05 2.45 -1.47
CA LEU A 88 19.13 2.17 -0.52
C LEU A 88 19.16 0.72 -0.01
N VAL A 89 18.01 0.03 0.00
CA VAL A 89 17.90 -1.34 0.53
C VAL A 89 18.24 -2.39 -0.53
N PHE A 90 17.93 -2.11 -1.80
CA PHE A 90 18.11 -3.05 -2.91
C PHE A 90 19.29 -2.70 -3.84
N TYR A 91 20.14 -1.75 -3.43
CA TYR A 91 21.40 -1.37 -4.11
C TYR A 91 22.63 -1.77 -3.29
#